data_AF-B0RXB8-F1
#
_entry.id   AF-B0RXB8-F1
#
_cell.length_a   1.000
_cell.length_b   1.000
_cell.length_c   1.000
_cell.angle_alpha   90.00
_cell.angle_beta   90.00
_cell.angle_gamma   90.00
#
_symmetry.space_group_name_H-M   'P 1'
#
loop_
_entity.id
_entity.type
_entity.pdbx_description
1 polymer ?
#
loop_
_entity_poly.entity_id
_entity_poly.type
_entity_poly.pdbx_seq_one_letter_code
_entity_poly.pdbx_strand_id
1 'polypeptide(L)'
;MNHQANYPRLYAPTGPAAMILPCVILGPIGMLLFGAGLDAVFKTQQLMGLVYCAGGLLIVGFLVFCLMLHIRAQQVWAWHVRTGRIPYFRKSGFLKGALVGGGLGLATVFGCAVLGWKFAEHPVYGELATAAFYLAFLWGLPVIVVPTLIVGGAKRAWDRTTVPPA
;
A
#
# COMPACT_ATOMS: atom_id res chain seq x y z
N MET A 1 -24.89 37.45 12.00
CA MET A 1 -24.16 36.24 12.43
C MET A 1 -23.07 35.96 11.42
N ASN A 2 -21.81 36.23 11.76
CA ASN A 2 -20.67 36.02 10.87
C ASN A 2 -20.37 34.52 10.79
N HIS A 3 -20.73 33.87 9.68
CA HIS A 3 -20.21 32.54 9.38
C HIS A 3 -18.70 32.67 9.11
N GLN A 4 -17.88 32.41 10.13
CA GLN A 4 -16.46 32.15 9.92
C GLN A 4 -16.36 30.91 9.03
N ALA A 5 -15.92 31.09 7.79
CA ALA A 5 -15.58 29.99 6.92
C ALA A 5 -14.57 29.10 7.65
N ASN A 6 -14.95 27.85 7.89
CA ASN A 6 -14.13 26.86 8.59
C ASN A 6 -13.00 26.42 7.64
N TYR A 7 -11.96 27.25 7.53
CA TYR A 7 -10.78 26.92 6.73
C TYR A 7 -10.06 25.74 7.40
N PRO A 8 -9.74 24.67 6.65
CA PRO A 8 -8.96 23.57 7.22
C PRO A 8 -7.62 24.13 7.71
N ARG A 9 -7.33 23.98 9.00
CA ARG A 9 -6.04 24.39 9.57
C ARG A 9 -4.93 23.58 8.90
N LEU A 10 -4.05 24.27 8.18
CA LEU A 10 -2.77 23.69 7.76
C LEU A 10 -1.85 23.65 8.97
N TYR A 11 -1.45 22.46 9.39
CA TYR A 11 -0.37 22.29 10.34
C TYR A 11 0.96 22.27 9.59
N ALA A 12 1.98 22.90 10.17
CA ALA A 12 3.34 22.76 9.68
C ALA A 12 3.69 21.26 9.62
N PRO A 13 4.26 20.77 8.51
CA PRO A 13 4.64 19.38 8.43
C PRO A 13 5.67 19.08 9.52
N THR A 14 5.46 17.99 10.24
CA THR A 14 6.40 17.52 11.26
C THR A 14 7.78 17.33 10.62
N GLY A 15 8.84 17.70 11.32
CA GLY A 15 10.22 17.57 10.81
C GLY A 15 10.61 16.12 10.50
N PRO A 16 11.84 15.89 9.99
CA PRO A 16 12.33 14.56 9.61
C PRO A 16 12.27 13.54 10.76
N ALA A 17 12.25 14.01 12.01
CA ALA A 17 12.05 13.19 13.21
C ALA A 17 10.80 12.30 13.18
N ALA A 18 9.71 12.74 12.54
CA ALA A 18 8.49 11.94 12.42
C ALA A 18 8.66 10.70 11.54
N MET A 19 9.68 10.66 10.68
CA MET A 19 10.01 9.51 9.84
C MET A 19 11.01 8.57 10.50
N ILE A 20 11.69 9.01 11.57
CA ILE A 20 12.69 8.19 12.27
C ILE A 20 12.03 6.98 12.91
N LEU A 21 10.94 7.17 13.65
CA LEU A 21 10.27 6.07 14.35
C LEU A 21 9.76 4.95 13.41
N PRO A 22 9.02 5.24 12.33
CA PRO A 22 8.62 4.18 11.40
C PRO A 22 9.80 3.56 10.66
N CYS A 23 10.84 4.31 10.30
CA CYS A 23 12.03 3.75 9.65
C CYS A 23 12.86 2.87 10.59
N VAL A 24 12.98 3.22 11.87
CA VAL A 24 13.74 2.46 12.88
C VAL A 24 13.03 1.16 13.26
N ILE A 25 11.69 1.15 13.26
CA ILE A 25 10.91 -0.05 13.61
C ILE A 25 10.66 -0.92 12.37
N LEU A 26 10.04 -0.38 11.31
CA LEU A 26 9.67 -1.17 10.14
C LEU A 26 10.86 -1.43 9.20
N GLY A 27 11.87 -0.57 9.16
CA GLY A 27 13.02 -0.74 8.27
C GLY A 27 13.80 -2.04 8.52
N PRO A 28 14.25 -2.29 9.77
CA PRO A 28 14.92 -3.55 10.12
C PRO A 28 14.03 -4.77 9.90
N ILE A 29 12.74 -4.68 10.26
CA ILE A 29 11.78 -5.77 10.05
C ILE A 29 11.63 -6.08 8.56
N GLY A 30 11.54 -5.07 7.70
CA GLY A 30 11.46 -5.23 6.25
C GLY A 30 12.72 -5.89 5.67
N MET A 31 13.91 -5.48 6.12
CA MET A 31 15.17 -6.10 5.69
C MET A 31 15.31 -7.54 6.17
N LEU A 32 14.92 -7.83 7.43
CA LEU A 32 14.98 -9.17 8.00
C LEU A 32 14.03 -10.13 7.27
N LEU A 33 12.80 -9.70 6.98
CA LEU A 33 11.84 -10.51 6.22
C LEU A 33 12.31 -10.76 4.78
N PHE A 34 12.88 -9.75 4.13
CA PHE A 34 13.39 -9.90 2.77
C PHE A 34 14.62 -10.83 2.72
N GLY A 35 15.56 -10.67 3.66
CA GLY A 35 16.74 -11.53 3.78
C GLY A 35 16.39 -12.98 4.14
N ALA A 36 15.49 -13.18 5.11
CA ALA A 36 15.00 -14.51 5.49
C ALA A 36 14.20 -15.17 4.36
N GLY A 37 13.44 -14.38 3.59
CA GLY A 37 12.73 -14.86 2.40
C GLY A 37 13.68 -15.37 1.33
N LEU A 38 14.74 -14.61 1.01
CA LEU A 38 15.75 -15.03 0.04
C LEU A 38 16.45 -16.33 0.47
N ASP A 39 16.89 -16.43 1.73
CA ASP A 39 17.56 -17.64 2.23
C ASP A 39 16.61 -18.87 2.22
N ALA A 40 15.32 -18.69 2.53
CA ALA A 40 14.32 -19.75 2.50
C ALA A 40 13.94 -20.21 1.07
N VAL A 41 13.96 -19.30 0.09
CA VAL A 41 13.73 -19.66 -1.33
C VAL A 41 14.83 -20.58 -1.86
N PHE A 42 16.10 -20.33 -1.47
CA PHE A 42 17.24 -21.09 -2.00
C PHE A 42 17.45 -22.46 -1.35
N LYS A 43 16.99 -22.67 -0.10
CA LYS A 43 17.38 -23.87 0.66
C LYS A 43 16.38 -25.03 0.69
N THR A 44 15.06 -24.81 0.83
CA THR A 44 14.12 -25.96 0.99
C THR A 44 12.62 -25.63 0.92
N GLN A 45 12.20 -24.37 1.14
CA GLN A 45 10.79 -24.00 1.33
C GLN A 45 10.43 -22.81 0.43
N GLN A 46 10.39 -23.06 -0.89
CA GLN A 46 10.17 -22.04 -1.93
C GLN A 46 8.94 -21.17 -1.67
N LEU A 47 7.83 -21.77 -1.20
CA LEU A 47 6.57 -21.08 -0.91
C LEU A 47 6.69 -20.09 0.25
N MET A 48 7.23 -20.55 1.39
CA MET A 48 7.41 -19.70 2.57
C MET A 48 8.42 -18.58 2.30
N GLY A 49 9.49 -18.88 1.58
CA GLY A 49 10.45 -17.86 1.16
C GLY A 49 9.83 -16.77 0.28
N LEU A 50 8.93 -17.16 -0.64
CA LEU A 50 8.23 -16.21 -1.52
C LEU A 50 7.26 -15.31 -0.74
N VAL A 51 6.55 -15.88 0.26
CA VAL A 51 5.70 -15.10 1.17
C VAL A 51 6.51 -14.09 1.99
N TYR A 52 7.65 -14.50 2.55
CA TYR A 52 8.52 -13.59 3.30
C TYR A 52 9.15 -12.49 2.42
N CYS A 53 9.59 -12.83 1.20
CA CYS A 53 10.06 -11.85 0.23
C CYS A 53 8.98 -10.83 -0.16
N ALA A 54 7.76 -11.30 -0.44
CA ALA A 54 6.63 -10.42 -0.76
C ALA A 54 6.29 -9.50 0.42
N GLY A 55 6.27 -10.02 1.64
CA GLY A 55 6.07 -9.22 2.86
C GLY A 55 7.14 -8.14 3.05
N GLY A 56 8.41 -8.50 2.87
CA GLY A 56 9.53 -7.55 2.93
C GLY A 56 9.42 -6.43 1.88
N LEU A 57 9.09 -6.77 0.63
CA LEU A 57 8.89 -5.79 -0.44
C LEU A 57 7.73 -4.84 -0.15
N LEU A 58 6.62 -5.34 0.41
CA LEU A 58 5.48 -4.50 0.80
C LEU A 58 5.84 -3.50 1.89
N ILE A 59 6.62 -3.92 2.89
CA ILE A 59 7.08 -3.04 3.99
C ILE A 59 8.03 -1.95 3.45
N VAL A 60 9.00 -2.33 2.61
CA VAL A 60 9.93 -1.37 1.99
C VAL A 60 9.17 -0.40 1.08
N GLY A 61 8.26 -0.91 0.23
CA GLY A 61 7.42 -0.09 -0.63
C GLY A 61 6.54 0.89 0.15
N PHE A 62 5.98 0.45 1.28
CA PHE A 62 5.21 1.32 2.18
C PHE A 62 6.07 2.44 2.77
N LEU A 63 7.28 2.13 3.25
CA LEU A 63 8.21 3.15 3.77
C LEU A 63 8.60 4.18 2.70
N VAL A 64 8.91 3.72 1.48
CA VAL A 64 9.20 4.60 0.33
C VAL A 64 8.00 5.47 0.00
N PHE A 65 6.79 4.91 0.00
CA PHE A 65 5.56 5.66 -0.23
C PHE A 65 5.32 6.75 0.84
N CYS A 66 5.50 6.41 2.13
CA CYS A 66 5.46 7.39 3.21
C CYS A 66 6.50 8.50 3.03
N LEU A 67 7.72 8.15 2.59
CA LEU A 67 8.77 9.13 2.30
C LEU A 67 8.38 10.08 1.18
N MET A 68 7.81 9.55 0.09
CA MET A 68 7.31 10.39 -0.99
C MET A 68 6.19 11.33 -0.53
N LEU A 69 5.24 10.84 0.27
CA LEU A 69 4.18 11.68 0.83
C LEU A 69 4.75 12.78 1.73
N HIS A 70 5.77 12.46 2.53
CA HIS A 70 6.45 13.43 3.39
C HIS A 70 7.12 14.53 2.55
N ILE A 71 7.90 14.17 1.53
CA ILE A 71 8.56 15.13 0.64
C ILE A 71 7.53 16.02 -0.06
N ARG A 72 6.45 15.44 -0.58
CA ARG A 72 5.37 16.20 -1.22
C ARG A 72 4.67 17.15 -0.25
N ALA A 73 4.44 16.73 1.00
CA ALA A 73 3.88 17.61 2.02
C ALA A 73 4.80 18.80 2.33
N GLN A 74 6.11 18.60 2.39
CA GLN A 74 7.11 19.67 2.53
C GLN A 74 7.07 20.63 1.32
N GLN A 75 6.93 20.12 0.10
CA GLN A 75 6.82 20.94 -1.11
C GLN A 75 5.54 21.79 -1.13
N VAL A 76 4.40 21.22 -0.72
CA VAL A 76 3.12 21.97 -0.60
C VAL A 76 3.25 23.08 0.46
N TRP A 77 3.91 22.79 1.59
CA TRP A 77 4.18 23.80 2.60
C TRP A 77 5.08 24.92 2.09
N ALA A 78 6.17 24.59 1.39
CA ALA A 78 7.06 25.57 0.79
C ALA A 78 6.33 26.45 -0.24
N TRP A 79 5.44 25.86 -1.05
CA TRP A 79 4.59 26.61 -1.97
C TRP A 79 3.62 27.55 -1.24
N HIS A 80 2.99 27.08 -0.15
CA HIS A 80 2.11 27.89 0.68
C HIS A 80 2.84 29.11 1.27
N VAL A 81 4.03 28.91 1.83
CA VAL A 81 4.87 29.98 2.39
C VAL A 81 5.28 30.99 1.32
N ARG A 82 5.58 30.56 0.09
CA ARG A 82 5.97 31.45 -1.02
C ARG A 82 4.81 32.26 -1.59
N THR A 83 3.62 31.68 -1.67
CA THR A 83 2.47 32.29 -2.37
C THR A 83 1.45 32.94 -1.42
N GLY A 84 1.48 32.61 -0.13
CA GLY A 84 0.48 33.01 0.85
C GLY A 84 -0.91 32.39 0.64
N ARG A 85 -1.07 31.51 -0.36
CA ARG A 85 -2.37 30.91 -0.74
C ARG A 85 -2.61 29.58 -0.03
N ILE A 86 -3.80 29.38 0.53
CA ILE A 86 -4.17 28.12 1.20
C ILE A 86 -4.42 27.04 0.13
N PRO A 87 -3.71 25.88 0.16
CA PRO A 87 -3.94 24.82 -0.81
C PRO A 87 -5.31 24.17 -0.60
N TYR A 88 -6.07 24.02 -1.68
CA TYR A 88 -7.37 23.35 -1.65
C TYR A 88 -7.18 21.84 -1.80
N PHE A 89 -7.34 21.10 -0.70
CA PHE A 89 -7.17 19.64 -0.70
C PHE A 89 -8.27 18.97 -1.52
N ARG A 90 -7.88 18.33 -2.63
CA ARG A 90 -8.80 17.59 -3.48
C ARG A 90 -9.36 16.38 -2.70
N LYS A 91 -10.68 16.33 -2.52
CA LYS A 91 -11.36 15.19 -1.86
C LYS A 91 -11.56 13.98 -2.78
N SER A 92 -11.46 14.19 -4.10
CA SER A 92 -11.62 13.15 -5.12
C SER A 92 -10.29 12.43 -5.38
N GLY A 93 -10.27 11.12 -5.18
CA GLY A 93 -9.08 10.27 -5.43
C GLY A 93 -9.25 8.86 -4.89
N PHE A 94 -9.98 8.73 -3.77
CA PHE A 94 -10.25 7.44 -3.13
C PHE A 94 -10.92 6.45 -4.08
N LEU A 95 -12.00 6.83 -4.75
CA LEU A 95 -12.76 5.92 -5.61
C LEU A 95 -11.90 5.37 -6.77
N LYS A 96 -11.02 6.20 -7.34
CA LYS A 96 -10.08 5.76 -8.40
C LYS A 96 -9.09 4.74 -7.87
N GLY A 97 -8.49 4.99 -6.71
CA GLY A 97 -7.58 4.04 -6.07
C GLY A 97 -8.28 2.76 -5.60
N ALA A 98 -9.49 2.89 -5.06
CA ALA A 98 -10.32 1.77 -4.63
C ALA A 98 -10.69 0.86 -5.80
N LEU A 99 -11.03 1.44 -6.95
CA LEU A 99 -11.33 0.67 -8.16
C LEU A 99 -10.11 -0.13 -8.64
N VAL A 100 -8.91 0.46 -8.60
CA VAL A 100 -7.66 -0.24 -8.93
C VAL A 100 -7.36 -1.34 -7.91
N GLY A 101 -7.46 -1.05 -6.60
CA GLY A 101 -7.21 -2.02 -5.55
C GLY A 101 -8.20 -3.19 -5.57
N GLY A 102 -9.48 -2.92 -5.77
CA GLY A 102 -10.53 -3.92 -5.89
C GLY A 102 -10.40 -4.75 -7.16
N GLY A 103 -10.05 -4.13 -8.29
CA GLY A 103 -9.76 -4.84 -9.53
C GLY A 103 -8.56 -5.79 -9.39
N LEU A 104 -7.49 -5.35 -8.71
CA LEU A 104 -6.33 -6.19 -8.43
C LEU A 104 -6.71 -7.39 -7.55
N GLY A 105 -7.44 -7.15 -6.46
CA GLY A 105 -7.90 -8.21 -5.55
C GLY A 105 -8.83 -9.21 -6.24
N LEU A 106 -9.75 -8.74 -7.09
CA LEU A 106 -10.64 -9.60 -7.88
C LEU A 106 -9.84 -10.46 -8.86
N ALA A 107 -8.86 -9.88 -9.56
CA ALA A 107 -7.99 -10.61 -10.46
C ALA A 107 -7.18 -11.68 -9.72
N THR A 108 -6.71 -11.39 -8.50
CA THR A 108 -6.00 -12.35 -7.65
C THR A 108 -6.91 -13.52 -7.25
N VAL A 109 -8.11 -13.25 -6.72
CA VAL A 109 -9.08 -14.29 -6.32
C VAL A 109 -9.48 -15.14 -7.52
N PHE A 110 -9.74 -14.51 -8.68
CA PHE A 110 -10.07 -15.21 -9.91
C PHE A 110 -8.93 -16.10 -10.39
N GLY A 111 -7.69 -15.59 -10.38
CA GLY A 111 -6.50 -16.36 -10.73
C GLY A 111 -6.30 -17.57 -9.83
N CYS A 112 -6.47 -17.41 -8.52
CA CYS A 112 -6.43 -18.52 -7.55
C CYS A 112 -7.52 -19.56 -7.81
N ALA A 113 -8.75 -19.13 -8.14
CA ALA A 113 -9.85 -20.03 -8.48
C ALA A 113 -9.57 -20.84 -9.76
N VAL A 114 -9.04 -20.20 -10.81
CA VAL A 114 -8.68 -20.85 -12.09
C VAL A 114 -7.52 -21.82 -11.90
N LEU A 115 -6.51 -21.45 -11.10
CA LEU A 115 -5.38 -22.33 -10.78
C LEU A 115 -5.84 -23.55 -9.99
N GLY A 116 -6.71 -23.36 -8.99
CA GLY A 116 -7.34 -24.46 -8.25
C GLY A 116 -8.09 -25.41 -9.18
N TRP A 117 -8.94 -24.88 -10.06
CA TRP A 117 -9.71 -25.68 -11.00
C TRP A 117 -8.85 -26.46 -12.00
N LYS A 118 -7.79 -25.83 -12.55
CA LYS A 118 -6.96 -26.45 -13.60
C LYS A 118 -5.85 -27.36 -13.08
N PHE A 119 -5.35 -27.13 -11.87
CA PHE A 119 -4.16 -27.81 -11.35
C PHE A 119 -4.40 -28.60 -10.07
N ALA A 120 -5.64 -28.73 -9.57
CA ALA A 120 -5.93 -29.50 -8.35
C ALA A 120 -5.42 -30.95 -8.39
N GLU A 121 -5.45 -31.61 -9.55
CA GLU A 121 -5.03 -33.00 -9.71
C GLU A 121 -3.56 -33.15 -10.13
N HIS A 122 -2.83 -32.05 -10.30
CA HIS A 122 -1.43 -32.14 -10.74
C HIS A 122 -0.52 -32.69 -9.61
N PRO A 123 0.35 -33.68 -9.88
CA PRO A 123 1.12 -34.38 -8.85
C PRO A 123 2.19 -33.51 -8.16
N VAL A 124 2.51 -32.34 -8.72
CA VAL A 124 3.53 -31.41 -8.18
C VAL A 124 2.91 -30.09 -7.70
N TYR A 125 1.80 -29.65 -8.32
CA TYR A 125 1.17 -28.36 -8.05
C TYR A 125 -0.19 -28.47 -7.35
N GLY A 126 -0.71 -29.67 -7.15
CA GLY A 126 -2.05 -29.93 -6.61
C GLY A 126 -2.27 -29.36 -5.20
N GLU A 127 -1.31 -29.54 -4.30
CA GLU A 127 -1.37 -28.95 -2.94
C GLU A 127 -1.35 -27.42 -2.98
N LEU A 128 -0.57 -26.82 -3.87
CA LEU A 128 -0.47 -25.37 -4.00
C LEU A 128 -1.73 -24.78 -4.64
N ALA A 129 -2.28 -25.45 -5.64
CA ALA A 129 -3.52 -25.09 -6.31
C ALA A 129 -4.73 -25.19 -5.38
N THR A 130 -4.81 -26.25 -4.57
CA THR A 130 -5.87 -26.41 -3.55
C THR A 130 -5.72 -25.40 -2.42
N ALA A 131 -4.51 -25.15 -1.90
CA ALA A 131 -4.27 -24.10 -0.91
C ALA A 131 -4.65 -22.70 -1.44
N ALA A 132 -4.30 -22.38 -2.69
CA ALA A 132 -4.70 -21.14 -3.34
C ALA A 132 -6.22 -21.02 -3.49
N PHE A 133 -6.90 -22.13 -3.80
CA PHE A 133 -8.36 -22.19 -3.88
C PHE A 133 -9.01 -21.97 -2.51
N TYR A 134 -8.51 -22.60 -1.45
CA TYR A 134 -8.99 -22.38 -0.07
C TYR A 134 -8.76 -20.94 0.38
N LEU A 135 -7.61 -20.35 0.05
CA LEU A 135 -7.33 -18.93 0.31
C LEU A 135 -8.33 -18.02 -0.40
N ALA A 136 -8.60 -18.28 -1.68
CA ALA A 136 -9.59 -17.53 -2.44
C ALA A 136 -11.02 -17.69 -1.89
N PHE A 137 -11.38 -18.88 -1.41
CA PHE A 137 -12.72 -19.16 -0.92
C PHE A 137 -12.96 -18.62 0.51
N LEU A 138 -12.02 -18.85 1.43
CA LEU A 138 -12.13 -18.41 2.83
C LEU A 138 -11.78 -16.94 3.01
N TRP A 139 -10.79 -16.45 2.26
CA TRP A 139 -10.22 -15.10 2.43
C TRP A 139 -10.43 -14.20 1.20
N GLY A 140 -11.19 -14.63 0.19
CA GLY A 140 -11.39 -13.85 -1.03
C GLY A 140 -11.95 -12.45 -0.77
N LEU A 141 -12.95 -12.31 0.10
CA LEU A 141 -13.50 -11.00 0.46
C LEU A 141 -12.44 -10.11 1.13
N PRO A 142 -11.71 -10.54 2.18
CA PRO A 142 -10.55 -9.80 2.70
C PRO A 142 -9.50 -9.45 1.64
N VAL A 143 -9.15 -10.38 0.76
CA VAL A 143 -8.16 -10.19 -0.33
C VAL A 143 -8.62 -9.14 -1.34
N ILE A 144 -9.92 -8.88 -1.48
CA ILE A 144 -10.45 -7.80 -2.32
C ILE A 144 -10.56 -6.49 -1.54
N VAL A 145 -11.17 -6.53 -0.35
CA VAL A 145 -11.48 -5.34 0.44
C VAL A 145 -10.22 -4.64 0.94
N VAL A 146 -9.22 -5.39 1.42
CA VAL A 146 -8.00 -4.80 1.99
C VAL A 146 -7.22 -4.00 0.95
N PRO A 147 -6.88 -4.54 -0.24
CA PRO A 147 -6.23 -3.75 -1.30
C PRO A 147 -7.09 -2.58 -1.77
N THR A 148 -8.41 -2.73 -1.85
CA THR A 148 -9.34 -1.65 -2.18
C THR A 148 -9.16 -0.45 -1.23
N LEU A 149 -9.17 -0.71 0.07
CA LEU A 149 -9.04 0.33 1.09
C LEU A 149 -7.64 0.94 1.10
N ILE A 150 -6.59 0.12 0.98
CA ILE A 150 -5.19 0.57 0.98
C ILE A 150 -4.92 1.44 -0.24
N VAL A 151 -5.21 0.96 -1.46
CA VAL A 151 -4.92 1.70 -2.70
C VAL A 151 -5.83 2.94 -2.82
N GLY A 152 -7.09 2.84 -2.40
CA GLY A 152 -7.99 3.99 -2.30
C GLY A 152 -7.46 5.06 -1.33
N GLY A 153 -7.02 4.64 -0.14
CA GLY A 153 -6.41 5.50 0.86
C GLY A 153 -5.12 6.15 0.36
N ALA A 154 -4.22 5.36 -0.22
CA ALA A 154 -2.97 5.82 -0.81
C ALA A 154 -3.20 6.84 -1.91
N LYS A 155 -4.13 6.57 -2.85
CA LYS A 155 -4.46 7.52 -3.92
C LYS A 155 -5.04 8.82 -3.38
N ARG A 156 -5.92 8.74 -2.39
CA ARG A 156 -6.46 9.93 -1.72
C ARG A 156 -5.37 10.73 -1.01
N ALA A 157 -4.44 10.08 -0.33
CA ALA A 157 -3.31 10.74 0.35
C ALA A 157 -2.37 11.41 -0.67
N TRP A 158 -2.11 10.73 -1.78
CA TRP A 158 -1.31 11.27 -2.88
C TRP A 158 -1.93 12.50 -3.52
N ASP A 159 -3.23 12.47 -3.83
CA ASP A 159 -3.94 13.59 -4.45
C ASP A 159 -4.09 14.79 -3.50
N ARG A 160 -3.92 14.60 -2.18
CA ARG A 160 -3.89 15.69 -1.19
C ARG A 160 -2.53 16.38 -1.11
N THR A 161 -1.45 15.71 -1.49
CA THR A 161 -0.09 16.26 -1.43
C THR A 161 0.38 16.81 -2.78
N THR A 162 -0.51 16.98 -3.75
CA THR A 162 -0.18 17.62 -5.03
C THR A 162 -0.07 19.13 -4.88
N VAL A 163 1.07 19.70 -5.27
CA VAL A 163 1.27 21.15 -5.37
C VAL A 163 0.39 21.71 -6.49
N PRO A 164 -0.39 22.78 -6.27
CA PRO A 164 -1.17 23.42 -7.33
C PRO A 164 -0.25 23.95 -8.45
N PRO A 165 -0.68 23.90 -9.72
CA PRO A 165 0.04 24.59 -10.79
C PRO A 165 0.06 26.10 -10.49
N ALA A 166 1.20 26.73 -10.78
CA ALA A 166 1.46 28.15 -10.56
C ALA A 166 0.60 29.03 -11.49
#